data_AF-A0A9Q7XQT5-F1
#
_entry.id   AF-A0A9Q7XQT5-F1
#
_cell.length_a   1.000
_cell.length_b   1.000
_cell.length_c   1.000
_cell.angle_alpha   90.00
_cell.angle_beta   90.00
_cell.angle_gamma   90.00
#
_symmetry.space_group_name_H-M   'P 1'
#
loop_
_entity.id
_entity.type
_entity.pdbx_description
1 polymer ?
#
loop_
_entity_poly.entity_id
_entity_poly.type
_entity_poly.pdbx_seq_one_letter_code
_entity_poly.pdbx_strand_id
1 'polypeptide(L)'
;MKSPKSKSSGVSLTLFDNEGRARKSAAHALRMQLPDGRSLTLDLSQAADGVVALLAEHTDTNQQAGLLVRPDNHDALSVAVTAAPLTTTGTPATPPALELEVQHGDGIAKSNGLPARRKLETWVKSALYADAALTIRFVGEEEGRTLNRTYRGKDYATNVLTFAYAEREEDPVTGDIVLCCPVVEAEAREQRKPLEAHYAHLVVHGVLHAQGYEHEDDAQAEEMEAIETETLQALGYADPYRAEKADRAA
;
A
#
# COMPACT_ATOMS: atom_id res chain seq x y z
N MET A 1 45.94 28.97 -14.92
CA MET A 1 44.48 28.75 -14.92
C MET A 1 44.04 28.28 -13.55
N LYS A 2 43.09 28.99 -12.90
CA LYS A 2 42.47 28.52 -11.65
C LYS A 2 41.39 27.51 -12.03
N SER A 3 41.52 26.27 -11.56
CA SER A 3 40.49 25.24 -11.71
C SER A 3 39.17 25.73 -11.10
N PRO A 4 38.01 25.51 -11.76
CA PRO A 4 36.74 25.89 -11.19
C PRO A 4 36.48 24.99 -9.97
N LYS A 5 36.23 25.61 -8.81
CA LYS A 5 35.77 24.88 -7.63
C LYS A 5 34.43 24.24 -7.97
N SER A 6 34.40 22.91 -8.02
CA SER A 6 33.16 22.12 -8.03
C SER A 6 32.26 22.61 -6.90
N LYS A 7 31.07 23.13 -7.23
CA LYS A 7 30.02 23.40 -6.25
C LYS A 7 29.49 22.03 -5.83
N SER A 8 29.63 21.69 -4.55
CA SER A 8 29.06 20.45 -4.01
C SER A 8 27.54 20.47 -4.20
N SER A 9 27.01 19.53 -4.99
CA SER A 9 25.59 19.30 -5.24
C SER A 9 24.90 18.51 -4.10
N GLY A 10 25.42 18.61 -2.88
CA GLY A 10 24.89 17.89 -1.72
C GLY A 10 23.65 18.56 -1.13
N VAL A 11 22.82 17.78 -0.47
CA VAL A 11 21.67 18.29 0.30
C VAL A 11 22.13 19.29 1.36
N SER A 12 21.51 20.47 1.37
CA SER A 12 21.76 21.49 2.40
C SER A 12 20.74 21.35 3.52
N LEU A 13 21.22 21.07 4.72
CA LEU A 13 20.40 21.07 5.92
C LEU A 13 20.36 22.46 6.55
N THR A 14 19.21 22.83 7.10
CA THR A 14 19.07 24.03 7.94
C THR A 14 18.65 23.58 9.33
N LEU A 15 19.50 23.84 10.32
CA LEU A 15 19.26 23.54 11.73
C LEU A 15 18.76 24.79 12.42
N PHE A 16 17.75 24.68 13.28
CA PHE A 16 17.25 25.80 14.09
C PHE A 16 17.60 25.53 15.55
N ASP A 17 18.16 26.53 16.23
CA ASP A 17 18.36 26.45 17.69
C ASP A 17 17.04 26.64 18.45
N ASN A 18 17.08 26.53 19.77
CA ASN A 18 15.93 26.72 20.64
C ASN A 18 15.36 28.16 20.64
N GLU A 19 16.08 29.11 20.03
CA GLU A 19 15.62 30.48 19.81
C GLU A 19 15.17 30.71 18.35
N GLY A 20 15.10 29.65 17.54
CA GLY A 20 14.67 29.71 16.14
C GLY A 20 15.70 30.28 15.18
N ARG A 21 16.97 30.41 15.58
CA ARG A 21 18.03 30.91 14.68
C ARG A 21 18.54 29.78 13.77
N ALA A 22 18.52 30.04 12.47
CA ALA A 22 18.89 29.07 11.44
C ALA A 22 20.41 29.00 11.20
N ARG A 23 20.95 27.78 11.10
CA ARG A 23 22.33 27.48 10.69
C ARG A 23 22.35 26.47 9.56
N LYS A 24 22.92 26.85 8.42
CA LYS A 24 23.06 25.96 7.25
C LYS A 24 24.26 25.02 7.40
N SER A 25 24.10 23.79 6.94
CA SER A 25 25.12 22.75 6.92
C SER A 25 25.09 21.97 5.61
N ALA A 26 26.27 21.57 5.12
CA ALA A 26 26.43 20.60 4.04
C ALA A 26 26.77 19.25 4.70
N ALA A 27 25.74 18.52 5.13
CA ALA A 27 25.90 17.26 5.85
C ALA A 27 25.53 16.08 4.95
N HIS A 28 26.23 14.97 5.12
CA HIS A 28 25.93 13.71 4.43
C HIS A 28 25.01 12.80 5.25
N ALA A 29 24.79 13.14 6.53
CA ALA A 29 23.82 12.51 7.40
C ALA A 29 23.40 13.46 8.53
N LEU A 30 22.21 13.26 9.08
CA LEU A 30 21.74 13.89 10.31
C LEU A 30 21.46 12.79 11.33
N ARG A 31 22.18 12.80 12.46
CA ARG A 31 21.95 11.87 13.57
C ARG A 31 21.33 12.60 14.75
N MET A 32 20.22 12.06 15.26
CA MET A 32 19.57 12.47 16.49
C MET A 32 19.79 11.38 17.53
N GLN A 33 20.41 11.73 18.65
CA GLN A 33 20.60 10.83 19.78
C GLN A 33 19.52 11.07 20.81
N LEU A 34 18.84 10.00 21.24
CA LEU A 34 17.86 10.04 22.31
C LEU A 34 18.54 9.70 23.65
N PRO A 35 18.03 10.22 24.79
CA PRO A 35 18.64 10.02 26.11
C PRO A 35 18.73 8.56 26.58
N ASP A 36 17.92 7.67 26.00
CA ASP A 36 17.83 6.25 26.38
C ASP A 36 18.69 5.32 25.51
N GLY A 37 19.61 5.88 24.73
CA GLY A 37 20.54 5.10 23.90
C GLY A 37 20.02 4.78 22.51
N ARG A 38 18.77 5.13 22.18
CA ARG A 38 18.27 5.11 20.81
C ARG A 38 18.90 6.23 19.98
N SER A 39 19.05 6.01 18.68
CA SER A 39 19.36 7.09 17.74
C SER A 39 18.64 6.92 16.41
N LEU A 40 18.25 8.04 15.82
CA LEU A 40 17.74 8.14 14.46
C LEU A 40 18.83 8.75 13.57
N THR A 41 19.14 8.13 12.44
CA THR A 41 20.03 8.69 11.43
C THR A 41 19.27 8.85 10.12
N LEU A 42 19.26 10.06 9.58
CA LEU A 42 18.89 10.33 8.18
C LEU A 42 20.18 10.26 7.36
N ASP A 43 20.30 9.28 6.48
CA ASP A 43 21.40 9.19 5.53
C ASP A 43 21.03 9.96 4.25
N LEU A 44 21.86 10.95 3.92
CA LEU A 44 21.68 11.86 2.79
C LEU A 44 22.69 11.57 1.67
N SER A 45 23.47 10.50 1.78
CA SER A 45 24.50 10.15 0.80
C SER A 45 23.93 9.89 -0.61
N GLN A 46 22.69 9.43 -0.69
CA GLN A 46 21.95 9.18 -1.94
C GLN A 46 20.85 10.23 -2.22
N ALA A 47 20.78 11.29 -1.42
CA ALA A 47 19.65 12.22 -1.51
C ALA A 47 19.66 13.10 -2.77
N ALA A 48 20.74 13.09 -3.55
CA ALA A 48 20.77 13.67 -4.89
C ALA A 48 19.83 12.93 -5.87
N ASP A 49 19.56 11.64 -5.62
CA ASP A 49 18.63 10.81 -6.38
C ASP A 49 17.21 10.81 -5.79
N GLY A 50 16.93 11.71 -4.84
CA GLY A 50 15.63 11.82 -4.16
C GLY A 50 15.38 10.77 -3.07
N VAL A 51 16.33 9.87 -2.83
CA VAL A 51 16.21 8.81 -1.82
C VAL A 51 16.85 9.25 -0.51
N VAL A 52 16.08 9.25 0.58
CA VAL A 52 16.56 9.48 1.95
C VAL A 52 16.28 8.25 2.79
N ALA A 53 17.31 7.66 3.38
CA ALA A 53 17.14 6.51 4.26
C ALA A 53 17.06 6.95 5.73
N LEU A 54 16.10 6.38 6.47
CA LEU A 54 15.96 6.54 7.92
C LEU A 54 16.46 5.26 8.59
N LEU A 55 17.43 5.38 9.50
CA LEU A 55 18.00 4.27 10.24
C LEU A 55 17.77 4.46 11.74
N ALA A 56 17.17 3.47 12.38
CA ALA A 56 17.07 3.38 13.83
C ALA A 56 18.16 2.47 14.39
N GLU A 57 18.87 2.92 15.42
CA GLU A 57 19.92 2.16 16.10
C GLU A 57 19.77 2.25 17.62
N HIS A 58 20.30 1.28 18.35
CA HIS A 58 20.33 1.26 19.82
C HIS A 58 21.74 0.92 20.32
N THR A 59 22.20 1.57 21.41
CA THR A 59 23.54 1.33 21.96
C THR A 59 23.68 0.03 22.75
N ASP A 60 22.60 -0.46 23.37
CA ASP A 60 22.54 -1.80 23.96
C ASP A 60 22.39 -2.85 22.86
N THR A 61 23.40 -3.72 22.73
CA THR A 61 23.43 -4.80 21.74
C THR A 61 22.42 -5.91 22.03
N ASN A 62 21.74 -5.88 23.18
CA ASN A 62 20.62 -6.77 23.52
C ASN A 62 19.27 -6.13 23.22
N GLN A 63 19.21 -4.99 22.51
CA GLN A 63 17.98 -4.33 22.09
C GLN A 63 17.98 -4.14 20.58
N GLN A 64 16.84 -4.36 19.94
CA GLN A 64 16.63 -4.04 18.53
C GLN A 64 15.87 -2.71 18.43
N ALA A 65 16.44 -1.76 17.69
CA ALA A 65 15.76 -0.51 17.40
C ALA A 65 14.78 -0.68 16.23
N GLY A 66 13.61 -0.05 16.34
CA GLY A 66 12.58 -0.01 15.29
C GLY A 66 12.21 1.41 14.91
N LEU A 67 11.56 1.57 13.76
CA LEU A 67 10.92 2.83 13.35
C LEU A 67 9.42 2.62 13.37
N LEU A 68 8.71 3.44 14.14
CA LEU A 68 7.27 3.61 14.02
C LEU A 68 7.04 4.90 13.25
N VAL A 69 6.32 4.78 12.14
CA VAL A 69 5.96 5.91 11.28
C VAL A 69 4.46 6.08 11.38
N ARG A 70 4.00 7.29 11.73
CA ARG A 70 2.57 7.61 11.83
C ARG A 70 2.27 8.78 10.90
N PRO A 71 1.30 8.64 9.97
CA PRO A 71 0.72 9.81 9.34
C PRO A 71 0.03 10.63 10.43
N ASP A 72 0.29 11.93 10.46
CA ASP A 72 -0.44 12.86 11.33
C ASP A 72 -1.57 13.51 10.52
N ASN A 73 -1.23 14.55 9.74
CA ASN A 73 -2.12 15.24 8.78
C ASN A 73 -1.49 15.22 7.38
N HIS A 74 -2.17 15.79 6.37
CA HIS A 74 -1.77 15.75 4.95
C HIS A 74 -0.32 16.10 4.62
N ASP A 75 0.38 16.88 5.46
CA ASP A 75 1.76 17.33 5.24
C ASP A 75 2.74 16.95 6.37
N ALA A 76 2.32 16.08 7.30
CA ALA A 76 3.11 15.75 8.49
C ALA A 76 3.20 14.23 8.76
N LEU A 77 4.42 13.79 9.09
CA LEU A 77 4.73 12.42 9.47
C LEU A 77 5.46 12.41 10.81
N SER A 78 4.88 11.73 11.80
CA SER A 78 5.55 11.48 13.08
C SER A 78 6.41 10.23 12.97
N VAL A 79 7.70 10.36 13.29
CA VAL A 79 8.65 9.25 13.33
C VAL A 79 9.12 9.04 14.76
N ALA A 80 8.89 7.85 15.31
CA ALA A 80 9.38 7.44 16.62
C ALA A 80 10.38 6.29 16.48
N VAL A 81 11.53 6.40 17.15
CA VAL A 81 12.47 5.28 17.29
C VAL A 81 11.99 4.43 18.46
N THR A 82 11.75 3.14 18.28
CA THR A 82 11.36 2.20 19.34
C THR A 82 12.55 1.30 19.70
N ALA A 83 12.52 0.63 20.85
CA ALA A 83 13.53 -0.35 21.24
C ALA A 83 12.84 -1.53 21.96
N ALA A 84 13.23 -2.76 21.61
CA ALA A 84 12.72 -3.98 22.23
C ALA A 84 13.85 -4.99 22.51
N PRO A 85 13.77 -5.81 23.59
CA PRO A 85 14.81 -6.78 23.92
C PRO A 85 15.02 -7.84 22.83
N LEU A 86 16.28 -8.22 22.59
CA LEU A 86 16.69 -9.38 21.80
C LEU A 86 16.41 -10.67 22.59
N THR A 87 15.17 -10.92 22.96
CA THR A 87 14.73 -12.25 23.38
C THR A 87 14.31 -13.05 22.16
N THR A 88 14.78 -14.30 22.08
CA THR A 88 14.49 -15.28 21.03
C THR A 88 13.04 -15.21 20.54
N THR A 89 12.86 -15.11 19.21
CA THR A 89 11.60 -14.92 18.45
C THR A 89 11.10 -13.47 18.31
N GLY A 90 11.98 -12.55 17.92
CA GLY A 90 11.56 -11.43 17.07
C GLY A 90 11.41 -11.93 15.64
N THR A 91 10.18 -12.26 15.23
CA THR A 91 9.85 -12.52 13.83
C THR A 91 10.32 -11.32 12.99
N PRO A 92 10.87 -11.49 11.76
CA PRO A 92 10.85 -10.39 10.78
C PRO A 92 9.43 -9.81 10.78
N ALA A 93 9.22 -8.48 10.69
CA ALA A 93 7.89 -7.86 10.72
C ALA A 93 6.85 -8.85 10.19
N THR A 94 6.11 -9.50 11.10
CA THR A 94 5.35 -10.70 10.71
C THR A 94 4.41 -10.20 9.63
N PRO A 95 4.44 -10.76 8.39
CA PRO A 95 3.48 -10.33 7.40
C PRO A 95 2.09 -10.45 8.04
N PRO A 96 1.21 -9.45 7.85
CA PRO A 96 -0.07 -9.40 8.53
C PRO A 96 -0.78 -10.75 8.44
N ALA A 97 -1.30 -11.21 9.57
CA ALA A 97 -2.03 -12.45 9.64
C ALA A 97 -3.26 -12.33 8.73
N LEU A 98 -3.40 -13.27 7.81
CA LEU A 98 -4.51 -13.29 6.86
C LEU A 98 -5.33 -14.57 7.06
N GLU A 99 -6.58 -14.40 7.48
CA GLU A 99 -7.63 -15.39 7.34
C GLU A 99 -8.38 -15.10 6.03
N LEU A 100 -8.24 -15.96 5.04
CA LEU A 100 -8.87 -15.79 3.73
C LEU A 100 -9.91 -16.89 3.48
N GLU A 101 -11.17 -16.52 3.27
CA GLU A 101 -12.19 -17.42 2.75
C GLU A 101 -12.41 -17.18 1.25
N VAL A 102 -12.62 -18.24 0.47
CA VAL A 102 -12.93 -18.12 -0.96
C VAL A 102 -14.23 -18.84 -1.25
N GLN A 103 -15.24 -18.06 -1.64
CA GLN A 103 -16.59 -18.52 -1.89
C GLN A 103 -16.96 -18.39 -3.38
N HIS A 104 -17.91 -19.22 -3.81
CA HIS A 104 -18.42 -19.22 -5.17
C HIS A 104 -19.95 -19.22 -5.10
N GLY A 105 -20.58 -18.30 -5.80
CA GLY A 105 -22.02 -18.23 -5.97
C GLY A 105 -22.55 -19.29 -6.93
N ASP A 106 -23.87 -19.31 -7.07
CA ASP A 106 -24.55 -20.32 -7.87
C ASP A 106 -24.13 -20.24 -9.35
N GLY A 107 -23.86 -21.40 -9.95
CA GLY A 107 -23.43 -21.51 -11.35
C GLY A 107 -21.97 -21.10 -11.60
N ILE A 108 -21.22 -20.65 -10.58
CA ILE A 108 -19.79 -20.35 -10.71
C ILE A 108 -18.97 -21.62 -10.49
N ALA A 109 -18.65 -22.30 -11.60
CA ALA A 109 -17.76 -23.46 -11.58
C ALA A 109 -16.29 -23.05 -11.39
N LYS A 110 -15.55 -23.78 -10.55
CA LYS A 110 -14.12 -23.55 -10.24
C LYS A 110 -13.18 -23.58 -11.48
N SER A 111 -13.65 -24.03 -12.64
CA SER A 111 -12.82 -24.36 -13.80
C SER A 111 -12.77 -23.30 -14.91
N ASN A 112 -13.51 -22.19 -14.82
CA ASN A 112 -13.58 -21.17 -15.89
C ASN A 112 -12.67 -19.95 -15.60
N GLY A 113 -11.36 -20.13 -15.67
CA GLY A 113 -10.41 -19.00 -15.64
C GLY A 113 -10.32 -18.25 -14.31
N LEU A 114 -10.96 -18.75 -13.24
CA LEU A 114 -10.84 -18.19 -11.91
C LEU A 114 -9.44 -18.42 -11.32
N PRO A 115 -8.92 -17.45 -10.55
CA PRO A 115 -7.62 -17.58 -9.92
C PRO A 115 -7.62 -18.66 -8.85
N ALA A 116 -6.53 -19.43 -8.79
CA ALA A 116 -6.33 -20.38 -7.71
C ALA A 116 -6.19 -19.66 -6.36
N ARG A 117 -6.67 -20.28 -5.28
CA ARG A 117 -6.59 -19.73 -3.90
C ARG A 117 -5.20 -19.21 -3.53
N ARG A 118 -4.13 -19.90 -3.94
CA ARG A 118 -2.76 -19.48 -3.67
C ARG A 118 -2.43 -18.12 -4.32
N LYS A 119 -2.93 -17.86 -5.52
CA LYS A 119 -2.73 -16.56 -6.20
C LYS A 119 -3.51 -15.46 -5.49
N LEU A 120 -4.77 -15.73 -5.15
CA LEU A 120 -5.59 -14.81 -4.35
C LEU A 120 -4.89 -14.42 -3.05
N GLU A 121 -4.36 -15.39 -2.32
CA GLU A 121 -3.62 -15.15 -1.08
C GLU A 121 -2.38 -14.28 -1.31
N THR A 122 -1.64 -14.51 -2.40
CA THR A 122 -0.50 -13.66 -2.77
C THR A 122 -0.94 -12.23 -3.08
N TRP A 123 -2.01 -12.04 -3.87
CA TRP A 123 -2.50 -10.71 -4.23
C TRP A 123 -3.03 -9.94 -3.02
N VAL A 124 -3.79 -10.59 -2.14
CA VAL A 124 -4.28 -9.98 -0.90
C VAL A 124 -3.10 -9.57 -0.02
N LYS A 125 -2.15 -10.48 0.24
CA LYS A 125 -0.98 -10.18 1.08
C LYS A 125 -0.11 -9.05 0.54
N SER A 126 -0.04 -8.86 -0.78
CA SER A 126 0.75 -7.79 -1.38
C SER A 126 0.15 -6.39 -1.23
N ALA A 127 -1.12 -6.30 -0.84
CA ALA A 127 -1.84 -5.04 -0.64
C ALA A 127 -2.26 -4.84 0.83
N LEU A 128 -1.79 -5.69 1.74
CA LEU A 128 -2.27 -5.73 3.12
C LEU A 128 -1.28 -5.07 4.09
N TYR A 129 -1.79 -4.14 4.90
CA TYR A 129 -1.00 -3.36 5.86
C TYR A 129 -1.30 -3.69 7.32
N ALA A 130 -2.37 -4.44 7.59
CA ALA A 130 -2.80 -4.86 8.93
C ALA A 130 -3.38 -6.28 8.92
N ASP A 131 -3.50 -6.92 10.08
CA ASP A 131 -4.13 -8.24 10.21
C ASP A 131 -5.56 -8.20 9.64
N ALA A 132 -5.95 -9.26 8.93
CA ALA A 132 -7.19 -9.28 8.17
C ALA A 132 -7.92 -10.62 8.18
N ALA A 133 -9.25 -10.55 8.20
CA ALA A 133 -10.13 -11.67 7.87
C ALA A 133 -11.05 -11.27 6.71
N LEU A 134 -10.74 -11.76 5.52
CA LEU A 134 -11.40 -11.36 4.27
C LEU A 134 -12.07 -12.54 3.58
N THR A 135 -13.23 -12.29 2.98
CA THR A 135 -13.87 -13.22 2.04
C THR A 135 -13.70 -12.70 0.62
N ILE A 136 -13.22 -13.55 -0.30
CA ILE A 136 -13.35 -13.29 -1.74
C ILE A 136 -14.47 -14.16 -2.28
N ARG A 137 -15.53 -13.55 -2.79
CA ARG A 137 -16.69 -14.24 -3.34
C ARG A 137 -16.83 -13.99 -4.83
N PHE A 138 -16.79 -15.05 -5.61
CA PHE A 138 -17.06 -15.00 -7.05
C PHE A 138 -18.54 -15.21 -7.32
N VAL A 139 -19.18 -14.33 -8.09
CA VAL A 139 -20.63 -14.36 -8.35
C VAL A 139 -20.96 -14.22 -9.83
N GLY A 140 -22.16 -14.64 -10.19
CA GLY A 140 -22.75 -14.38 -11.50
C GLY A 140 -23.41 -12.99 -11.57
N GLU A 141 -23.87 -12.62 -12.77
CA GLU A 141 -24.45 -11.30 -13.04
C GLU A 141 -25.73 -11.02 -12.24
N GLU A 142 -26.58 -12.02 -12.04
CA GLU A 142 -27.83 -11.87 -11.29
C GLU A 142 -27.59 -11.52 -9.81
N GLU A 143 -26.70 -12.25 -9.16
CA GLU A 143 -26.30 -12.01 -7.77
C GLU A 143 -25.56 -10.67 -7.66
N GLY A 144 -24.59 -10.40 -8.54
CA GLY A 144 -23.85 -9.13 -8.58
C GLY A 144 -24.76 -7.91 -8.74
N ARG A 145 -25.72 -7.95 -9.67
CA ARG A 145 -26.73 -6.89 -9.85
C ARG A 145 -27.63 -6.74 -8.63
N THR A 146 -28.02 -7.84 -8.00
CA THR A 146 -28.87 -7.82 -6.81
C THR A 146 -28.15 -7.17 -5.63
N LEU A 147 -26.88 -7.51 -5.40
CA LEU A 147 -26.05 -6.88 -4.37
C LEU A 147 -25.86 -5.38 -4.65
N ASN A 148 -25.49 -5.00 -5.87
CA ASN A 148 -25.28 -3.59 -6.23
C ASN A 148 -26.56 -2.76 -6.07
N ARG A 149 -27.71 -3.32 -6.47
CA ARG A 149 -29.01 -2.68 -6.28
C ARG A 149 -29.36 -2.52 -4.80
N THR A 150 -29.13 -3.56 -3.99
CA THR A 150 -29.54 -3.60 -2.57
C THR A 150 -28.71 -2.65 -1.72
N TYR A 151 -27.39 -2.64 -1.91
CA TYR A 151 -26.46 -1.92 -1.03
C TYR A 151 -26.00 -0.58 -1.59
N ARG A 152 -26.02 -0.39 -2.92
CA ARG A 152 -25.58 0.86 -3.57
C ARG A 152 -26.69 1.56 -4.37
N GLY A 153 -27.90 0.99 -4.44
CA GLY A 153 -29.03 1.56 -5.19
C GLY A 153 -28.86 1.53 -6.72
N LYS A 154 -27.89 0.77 -7.23
CA LYS A 154 -27.53 0.75 -8.67
C LYS A 154 -28.00 -0.55 -9.34
N ASP A 155 -28.93 -0.45 -10.29
CA ASP A 155 -29.55 -1.62 -10.93
C ASP A 155 -28.78 -2.18 -12.14
N TYR A 156 -27.49 -2.45 -11.94
CA TYR A 156 -26.63 -3.16 -12.90
C TYR A 156 -25.57 -3.97 -12.14
N ALA A 157 -25.01 -5.02 -12.75
CA ALA A 157 -23.89 -5.76 -12.17
C ALA A 157 -22.58 -4.97 -12.37
N THR A 158 -21.85 -4.73 -11.29
CA THR A 158 -20.51 -4.11 -11.36
C THR A 158 -19.42 -5.18 -11.27
N ASN A 159 -18.19 -4.84 -11.64
CA ASN A 159 -17.05 -5.76 -11.61
C ASN A 159 -16.67 -6.22 -10.20
N VAL A 160 -16.58 -5.29 -9.25
CA VAL A 160 -16.24 -5.55 -7.84
C VAL A 160 -17.12 -4.73 -6.90
N LEU A 161 -17.49 -5.34 -5.77
CA LEU A 161 -18.08 -4.66 -4.61
C LEU A 161 -17.25 -5.04 -3.38
N THR A 162 -16.88 -4.05 -2.58
CA THR A 162 -16.25 -4.27 -1.27
C THR A 162 -17.23 -3.88 -0.16
N PHE A 163 -17.39 -4.78 0.80
CA PHE A 163 -18.14 -4.60 2.02
C PHE A 163 -17.17 -4.64 3.20
N ALA A 164 -16.73 -3.48 3.66
CA ALA A 164 -15.89 -3.37 4.85
C ALA A 164 -16.75 -3.43 6.13
N TYR A 165 -16.31 -4.21 7.11
CA TYR A 165 -16.97 -4.40 8.40
C TYR A 165 -16.21 -3.75 9.56
N ALA A 166 -14.94 -3.37 9.35
CA ALA A 166 -14.17 -2.63 10.33
C ALA A 166 -14.84 -1.25 10.57
N GLU A 167 -15.11 -0.92 11.83
CA GLU A 167 -15.76 0.35 12.21
C GLU A 167 -14.73 1.39 12.69
N ARG A 168 -13.54 0.94 13.11
CA ARG A 168 -12.45 1.79 13.61
C ARG A 168 -11.13 1.42 12.94
N GLU A 169 -10.23 2.39 12.84
CA GLU A 169 -8.87 2.19 12.30
C GLU A 169 -8.04 1.15 13.07
N GLU A 170 -8.39 0.91 14.34
CA GLU A 170 -7.72 -0.06 15.23
C GLU A 170 -8.23 -1.50 15.05
N ASP A 171 -9.39 -1.67 14.38
CA ASP A 171 -10.01 -2.97 14.21
C ASP A 171 -9.27 -3.76 13.10
N PRO A 172 -9.18 -5.10 13.23
CA PRO A 172 -8.69 -5.94 12.15
C PRO A 172 -9.51 -5.69 10.87
N VAL A 173 -8.82 -5.71 9.74
CA VAL A 173 -9.43 -5.50 8.42
C VAL A 173 -10.38 -6.68 8.16
N THR A 174 -11.67 -6.42 8.18
CA THR A 174 -12.69 -7.45 7.97
C THR A 174 -13.66 -7.02 6.89
N GLY A 175 -14.01 -7.94 5.99
CA GLY A 175 -14.87 -7.59 4.88
C GLY A 175 -14.99 -8.65 3.79
N ASP A 176 -15.95 -8.40 2.89
CA ASP A 176 -16.21 -9.24 1.73
C ASP A 176 -15.92 -8.48 0.44
N ILE A 177 -15.12 -9.10 -0.44
CA ILE A 177 -14.82 -8.62 -1.79
C ILE A 177 -15.56 -9.53 -2.76
N VAL A 178 -16.59 -8.98 -3.40
CA VAL A 178 -17.48 -9.70 -4.31
C VAL A 178 -17.14 -9.34 -5.75
N LEU A 179 -16.73 -10.33 -6.55
CA LEU A 179 -16.31 -10.19 -7.93
C LEU A 179 -17.34 -10.82 -8.89
N CYS A 180 -17.88 -10.04 -9.82
CA CYS A 180 -18.84 -10.51 -10.81
C CYS A 180 -18.11 -11.05 -12.05
N CYS A 181 -17.92 -12.37 -12.13
CA CYS A 181 -17.06 -13.00 -13.14
C CYS A 181 -17.41 -12.61 -14.59
N PRO A 182 -18.70 -12.58 -15.03
CA PRO A 182 -19.03 -12.19 -16.39
C PRO A 182 -18.62 -10.76 -16.75
N VAL A 183 -18.71 -9.84 -15.79
CA VAL A 183 -18.34 -8.42 -15.99
C VAL A 183 -16.83 -8.29 -16.07
N VAL A 184 -16.09 -8.92 -15.15
CA VAL A 184 -14.61 -8.95 -15.17
C VAL A 184 -14.09 -9.55 -16.48
N GLU A 185 -14.70 -10.63 -16.96
CA GLU A 185 -14.33 -11.25 -18.24
C GLU A 185 -14.61 -10.35 -19.45
N ALA A 186 -15.74 -9.65 -19.45
CA ALA A 186 -16.09 -8.71 -20.51
C ALA A 186 -15.11 -7.52 -20.55
N GLU A 187 -14.84 -6.90 -19.40
CA GLU A 187 -13.90 -5.78 -19.27
C GLU A 187 -12.48 -6.18 -19.69
N ALA A 188 -12.00 -7.34 -19.24
CA ALA A 188 -10.68 -7.84 -19.62
C ALA A 188 -10.54 -7.99 -21.15
N ARG A 189 -11.59 -8.48 -21.83
CA ARG A 189 -11.62 -8.60 -23.30
C ARG A 189 -11.65 -7.23 -23.99
N GLU A 190 -12.51 -6.34 -23.53
CA GLU A 190 -12.68 -5.00 -24.11
C GLU A 190 -11.39 -4.16 -23.98
N GLN A 191 -10.79 -4.19 -22.79
CA GLN A 191 -9.55 -3.46 -22.48
C GLN A 191 -8.29 -4.21 -22.93
N ARG A 192 -8.44 -5.42 -23.49
CA ARG A 192 -7.34 -6.31 -23.93
C ARG A 192 -6.33 -6.59 -22.81
N LYS A 193 -6.81 -6.68 -21.57
CA LYS A 193 -6.04 -7.08 -20.40
C LYS A 193 -6.04 -8.60 -20.27
N PRO A 194 -4.93 -9.24 -19.87
CA PRO A 194 -4.97 -10.64 -19.45
C PRO A 194 -6.00 -10.80 -18.33
N LEU A 195 -6.93 -11.76 -18.45
CA LEU A 195 -8.00 -11.96 -17.47
C LEU A 195 -7.48 -12.09 -16.04
N GLU A 196 -6.37 -12.82 -15.87
CA GLU A 196 -5.71 -12.95 -14.57
C GLU A 196 -5.21 -11.61 -14.00
N ALA A 197 -4.64 -10.75 -14.85
CA ALA A 197 -4.16 -9.44 -14.42
C ALA A 197 -5.32 -8.53 -14.01
N HIS A 198 -6.48 -8.64 -14.68
CA HIS A 198 -7.68 -7.90 -14.31
C HIS A 198 -8.26 -8.38 -12.98
N TYR A 199 -8.28 -9.69 -12.73
CA TYR A 199 -8.62 -10.22 -11.40
C TYR A 199 -7.64 -9.77 -10.31
N ALA A 200 -6.33 -9.78 -10.59
CA ALA A 200 -5.32 -9.30 -9.65
C ALA A 200 -5.55 -7.83 -9.29
N HIS A 201 -5.83 -6.99 -10.30
CA HIS A 201 -6.16 -5.59 -10.11
C HIS A 201 -7.38 -5.40 -9.21
N LEU A 202 -8.51 -6.05 -9.54
CA LEU A 202 -9.75 -5.90 -8.76
C LEU A 202 -9.65 -6.47 -7.34
N VAL A 203 -8.83 -7.50 -7.12
CA VAL A 203 -8.55 -8.01 -5.77
C VAL A 203 -7.72 -7.00 -4.97
N VAL A 204 -6.64 -6.46 -5.54
CA VAL A 204 -5.84 -5.41 -4.88
C VAL A 204 -6.70 -4.19 -4.57
N HIS A 205 -7.48 -3.72 -5.55
CA HIS A 205 -8.43 -2.63 -5.39
C HIS A 205 -9.42 -2.90 -4.24
N GLY A 206 -10.03 -4.08 -4.24
CA GLY A 206 -10.98 -4.46 -3.20
C GLY A 206 -10.37 -4.53 -1.80
N VAL A 207 -9.11 -4.97 -1.69
CA VAL A 207 -8.37 -5.03 -0.42
C VAL A 207 -8.01 -3.64 0.09
N LEU A 208 -7.66 -2.70 -0.80
CA LEU A 208 -7.43 -1.31 -0.43
C LEU A 208 -8.72 -0.65 0.07
N HIS A 209 -9.84 -0.85 -0.63
CA HIS A 209 -11.17 -0.43 -0.15
C HIS A 209 -11.52 -1.01 1.22
N ALA A 210 -11.21 -2.28 1.46
CA ALA A 210 -11.47 -2.92 2.75
C ALA A 210 -10.66 -2.30 3.90
N GLN A 211 -9.55 -1.63 3.58
CA GLN A 211 -8.67 -0.91 4.51
C GLN A 211 -8.99 0.59 4.62
N GLY A 212 -10.06 1.06 3.96
CA GLY A 212 -10.50 2.45 4.03
C GLY A 212 -9.85 3.40 3.02
N TYR A 213 -9.10 2.87 2.04
CA TYR A 213 -8.70 3.68 0.88
C TYR A 213 -9.92 3.95 0.02
N GLU A 214 -10.17 5.23 -0.29
CA GLU A 214 -11.25 5.69 -1.15
C GLU A 214 -10.66 6.33 -2.42
N HIS A 215 -11.50 6.57 -3.42
CA HIS A 215 -11.11 7.26 -4.67
C HIS A 215 -12.21 8.22 -5.16
N GLU A 216 -12.94 8.84 -4.24
CA GLU A 216 -14.06 9.74 -4.59
C GLU A 216 -13.59 11.08 -5.18
N ASP A 217 -12.41 11.56 -4.78
CA ASP A 217 -11.75 12.75 -5.34
C ASP A 217 -10.43 12.43 -6.06
N ASP A 218 -9.93 13.39 -6.83
CA ASP A 218 -8.75 13.22 -7.68
C ASP A 218 -7.47 12.89 -6.88
N ALA A 219 -7.32 13.45 -5.67
CA ALA A 219 -6.12 13.24 -4.86
C ALA A 219 -6.12 11.84 -4.24
N GLN A 220 -7.29 11.42 -3.72
CA GLN A 220 -7.53 10.06 -3.25
C GLN A 220 -7.32 9.03 -4.37
N ALA A 221 -7.84 9.33 -5.57
CA ALA A 221 -7.64 8.48 -6.74
C ALA A 221 -6.17 8.38 -7.12
N GLU A 222 -5.41 9.49 -7.19
CA GLU A 222 -3.98 9.45 -7.50
C GLU A 222 -3.17 8.61 -6.49
N GLU A 223 -3.46 8.74 -5.20
CA GLU A 223 -2.81 7.95 -4.14
C GLU A 223 -3.11 6.46 -4.31
N MET A 224 -4.39 6.10 -4.43
CA MET A 224 -4.80 4.70 -4.55
C MET A 224 -4.30 4.07 -5.86
N GLU A 225 -4.39 4.79 -6.98
CA GLU A 225 -3.86 4.36 -8.29
C GLU A 225 -2.34 4.09 -8.23
N ALA A 226 -1.59 4.91 -7.49
CA ALA A 226 -0.15 4.73 -7.31
C ALA A 226 0.17 3.44 -6.55
N ILE A 227 -0.53 3.20 -5.43
CA ILE A 227 -0.38 1.97 -4.63
C ILE A 227 -0.72 0.74 -5.49
N GLU A 228 -1.86 0.77 -6.19
CA GLU A 228 -2.27 -0.33 -7.06
C GLU A 228 -1.25 -0.62 -8.16
N THR A 229 -0.70 0.44 -8.77
CA THR A 229 0.33 0.33 -9.81
C THR A 229 1.59 -0.32 -9.27
N GLU A 230 2.09 0.13 -8.12
CA GLU A 230 3.29 -0.41 -7.48
C GLU A 230 3.10 -1.88 -7.09
N THR A 231 1.98 -2.21 -6.42
CA THR A 231 1.65 -3.57 -6.00
C THR A 231 1.55 -4.51 -7.20
N LEU A 232 0.85 -4.12 -8.28
CA LEU A 232 0.71 -4.97 -9.47
C LEU A 232 2.05 -5.17 -10.20
N GLN A 233 2.89 -4.14 -10.28
CA GLN A 233 4.23 -4.27 -10.86
C GLN A 233 5.11 -5.21 -10.03
N ALA A 234 5.06 -5.13 -8.70
CA ALA A 234 5.77 -6.05 -7.81
C ALA A 234 5.29 -7.51 -7.97
N LEU A 235 4.00 -7.71 -8.27
CA LEU A 235 3.42 -9.01 -8.62
C LEU A 235 3.77 -9.49 -10.04
N GLY A 236 4.39 -8.66 -10.87
CA GLY A 236 4.77 -8.96 -12.24
C GLY A 236 3.71 -8.66 -13.30
N TYR A 237 2.68 -7.88 -12.97
CA TYR A 237 1.66 -7.39 -13.90
C TYR A 237 2.01 -5.99 -14.41
N ALA A 238 1.38 -5.58 -15.52
CA ALA A 238 1.54 -4.23 -16.06
C ALA A 238 0.69 -3.22 -15.28
N ASP A 239 1.03 -1.93 -15.39
CA ASP A 239 0.20 -0.83 -14.85
C ASP A 239 -1.24 -0.91 -15.42
N PRO A 240 -2.26 -1.07 -14.56
CA PRO A 240 -3.65 -1.24 -14.99
C PRO A 240 -4.25 0.04 -15.59
N TYR A 241 -3.68 1.21 -15.29
CA TYR A 241 -4.11 2.55 -15.72
C TYR A 241 -3.34 3.06 -16.94
N ARG A 242 -2.41 2.27 -17.50
CA ARG A 242 -1.54 2.70 -18.60
C ARG A 242 -2.29 3.31 -19.80
N ALA A 243 -3.44 2.74 -20.17
CA ALA A 243 -4.24 3.22 -21.29
C ALA A 243 -4.90 4.58 -20.95
N GLU A 244 -5.52 4.68 -19.78
CA GLU A 244 -6.18 5.90 -19.31
C GLU A 244 -5.19 7.05 -19.10
N LYS A 245 -4.00 6.76 -18.54
CA LYS A 245 -2.90 7.73 -18.41
C LYS A 245 -2.41 8.24 -19.77
N ALA A 246 -2.39 7.37 -20.79
CA ALA A 246 -2.02 7.79 -22.15
C ALA A 246 -3.09 8.71 -22.76
N ASP A 247 -4.37 8.44 -22.50
CA ASP A 247 -5.49 9.28 -22.97
C ASP A 247 -5.55 10.64 -22.23
N ARG A 248 -5.27 10.67 -20.92
CA ARG A 248 -5.18 11.93 -20.13
C ARG A 248 -4.01 12.82 -20.56
N ALA A 249 -2.96 12.24 -21.15
CA ALA A 249 -1.77 12.95 -21.60
C ALA A 249 -1.85 13.42 -23.07
N ALA A 250 -2.89 13.02 -23.81
CA ALA A 250 -3.13 13.35 -25.22
C ALA A 250 -3.99 14.61 -25.38
#